data_AF-A0A974Z1P2-F1
#
_entry.id   AF-A0A974Z1P2-F1
#
_cell.length_a   1.000
_cell.length_b   1.000
_cell.length_c   1.000
_cell.angle_alpha   90.00
_cell.angle_beta   90.00
_cell.angle_gamma   90.00
#
_symmetry.space_group_name_H-M   'P 1'
#
loop_
_entity.id
_entity.type
_entity.pdbx_description
1 polymer ?
#
loop_
_entity_poly.entity_id
_entity_poly.type
_entity_poly.pdbx_seq_one_letter_code
_entity_poly.pdbx_strand_id
1 'polypeptide(L)'
;MWFDNLMDDFKQSLLTCHQYKAVFVPVFLRLAMHIVLGILMVIGLVTSLASGTFRGLFHAKTFDVFVRSLLGTFRPIGFSIVLVYIVYLVLWSMIEVGSISLIKTAIQGIKPSKKHFIGGIRVYMGKVFSGKLIIHLLVLLSTPIWFLAGLLYFILIAIPTGGWGSLFLATFLGALFLTWTTAIVEDDLGTFEGIKASLRLAKNHMQPVFLISLLSFFLIGYFSMILGPMVFFFAGWFLGGIIRILLKVATYLTYVRYSDGGKNKEIILD
;
A
#
# COMPACT_ATOMS: atom_id res chain seq x y z
N MET A 1 4.02 19.78 -20.91
CA MET A 1 3.29 18.66 -21.53
C MET A 1 3.05 17.49 -20.57
N TRP A 2 4.06 16.81 -20.01
CA TRP A 2 3.79 15.69 -19.07
C TRP A 2 3.12 16.16 -17.76
N PHE A 3 3.47 17.34 -17.27
CA PHE A 3 2.87 17.92 -16.07
C PHE A 3 1.42 18.33 -16.31
N ASP A 4 1.11 18.92 -17.47
CA ASP A 4 -0.25 19.29 -17.86
C ASP A 4 -1.15 18.05 -17.94
N ASN A 5 -0.67 16.96 -18.58
CA ASN A 5 -1.38 15.68 -18.61
C ASN A 5 -1.63 15.12 -17.20
N LEU A 6 -0.66 15.27 -16.29
CA LEU A 6 -0.82 14.84 -14.91
C LEU A 6 -1.88 15.69 -14.19
N MET A 7 -1.88 17.00 -14.41
CA MET A 7 -2.91 17.90 -13.87
C MET A 7 -4.30 17.56 -14.40
N ASP A 8 -4.43 17.19 -15.67
CA ASP A 8 -5.67 16.69 -16.25
C ASP A 8 -6.11 15.38 -15.60
N ASP A 9 -5.18 14.45 -15.35
CA ASP A 9 -5.48 13.19 -14.63
C ASP A 9 -5.96 13.48 -13.19
N PHE A 10 -5.40 14.49 -12.52
CA PHE A 10 -5.87 14.92 -11.19
C PHE A 10 -7.25 15.59 -11.23
N LYS A 11 -7.51 16.43 -12.23
CA LYS A 11 -8.82 17.06 -12.45
C LYS A 11 -9.88 15.99 -12.72
N GLN A 12 -9.59 15.05 -13.60
CA GLN A 12 -10.48 13.94 -13.93
C GLN A 12 -10.70 13.02 -12.72
N SER A 13 -9.66 12.81 -11.89
CA SER A 13 -9.78 12.09 -10.63
C SER A 13 -10.77 12.76 -9.68
N LEU A 14 -10.70 14.08 -9.51
CA LEU A 14 -11.65 14.85 -8.71
C LEU A 14 -13.09 14.72 -9.24
N LEU A 15 -13.28 14.87 -10.55
CA LEU A 15 -14.59 14.72 -11.20
C LEU A 15 -15.17 13.33 -11.00
N THR A 16 -14.38 12.28 -11.26
CA THR A 16 -14.78 10.88 -11.09
C THR A 16 -15.18 10.59 -9.65
N CYS A 17 -14.39 11.06 -8.68
CA CYS A 17 -14.68 10.89 -7.26
C CYS A 17 -15.90 11.72 -6.81
N HIS A 18 -16.12 12.88 -7.42
CA HIS A 18 -17.30 13.69 -7.16
C HIS A 18 -18.57 12.97 -7.63
N GLN A 19 -18.57 12.46 -8.87
CA GLN A 19 -19.70 11.78 -9.49
C GLN A 19 -19.99 10.41 -8.88
N TYR A 20 -18.96 9.60 -8.61
CA TYR A 20 -19.11 8.21 -8.18
C TYR A 20 -18.61 7.97 -6.75
N LYS A 21 -19.47 8.26 -5.76
CA LYS A 21 -19.16 8.07 -4.33
C LYS A 21 -18.81 6.63 -3.95
N ALA A 22 -19.27 5.64 -4.73
CA ALA A 22 -18.96 4.24 -4.52
C ALA A 22 -17.45 3.91 -4.58
N VAL A 23 -16.65 4.75 -5.27
CA VAL A 23 -15.18 4.60 -5.35
C VAL A 23 -14.52 4.77 -3.96
N PHE A 24 -15.20 5.38 -2.99
CA PHE A 24 -14.72 5.53 -1.61
C PHE A 24 -15.03 4.34 -0.69
N VAL A 25 -15.88 3.38 -1.09
CA VAL A 25 -16.19 2.19 -0.27
C VAL A 25 -14.93 1.44 0.22
N PRO A 26 -13.89 1.25 -0.62
CA PRO A 26 -12.64 0.64 -0.18
C PRO A 26 -11.93 1.37 0.98
N VAL A 27 -12.15 2.68 1.16
CA VAL A 27 -11.61 3.44 2.30
C VAL A 27 -12.21 2.93 3.59
N PHE A 28 -13.53 2.79 3.65
CA PHE A 28 -14.23 2.28 4.83
C PHE A 28 -13.91 0.82 5.12
N LEU A 29 -13.78 -0.01 4.07
CA LEU A 29 -13.36 -1.41 4.24
C LEU A 29 -11.94 -1.51 4.79
N ARG A 30 -11.03 -0.66 4.29
CA ARG A 30 -9.66 -0.58 4.80
C ARG A 30 -9.65 -0.11 6.25
N LEU A 31 -10.44 0.90 6.59
CA LEU A 31 -10.62 1.40 7.95
C LEU A 31 -11.09 0.29 8.90
N ALA A 32 -12.19 -0.37 8.55
CA ALA A 32 -12.76 -1.46 9.34
C ALA A 32 -11.75 -2.59 9.53
N MET A 33 -11.03 -2.99 8.47
CA MET A 33 -9.97 -4.00 8.54
C MET A 33 -8.90 -3.61 9.56
N HIS A 34 -8.38 -2.38 9.52
CA HIS A 34 -7.34 -1.94 10.45
C HIS A 34 -7.87 -1.83 11.90
N ILE A 35 -9.12 -1.38 12.11
CA ILE A 35 -9.74 -1.34 13.43
C ILE A 35 -9.86 -2.75 14.01
N VAL A 36 -10.40 -3.69 13.24
CA VAL A 36 -10.56 -5.10 13.67
C VAL A 36 -9.21 -5.72 14.00
N LEU A 37 -8.21 -5.57 13.13
CA LEU A 37 -6.86 -6.09 13.37
C LEU A 37 -6.20 -5.43 14.58
N GLY A 38 -6.39 -4.13 14.77
CA GLY A 38 -5.89 -3.40 15.94
C GLY A 38 -6.50 -3.91 17.25
N ILE A 39 -7.83 -4.09 17.29
CA ILE A 39 -8.53 -4.65 18.45
C ILE A 39 -8.02 -6.07 18.75
N LEU A 40 -7.90 -6.93 17.73
CA LEU A 40 -7.38 -8.29 17.89
C LEU A 40 -5.94 -8.29 18.43
N MET A 41 -5.09 -7.36 17.97
CA MET A 41 -3.73 -7.23 18.45
C MET A 41 -3.67 -6.79 19.92
N VAL A 42 -4.53 -5.84 20.34
CA VAL A 42 -4.64 -5.40 21.75
C VAL A 42 -5.13 -6.55 22.64
N ILE A 43 -6.18 -7.26 22.23
CA ILE A 43 -6.69 -8.44 22.97
C ILE A 43 -5.59 -9.50 23.09
N GLY A 44 -4.89 -9.79 22.00
CA GLY A 44 -3.77 -10.74 21.99
C GLY A 44 -2.64 -10.34 22.95
N LEU A 45 -2.29 -9.06 22.97
CA LEU A 45 -1.28 -8.51 23.89
C LEU A 45 -1.72 -8.63 25.35
N VAL A 46 -2.93 -8.21 25.69
CA VAL A 46 -3.48 -8.29 27.05
C VAL A 46 -3.56 -9.74 27.53
N THR A 47 -4.03 -10.65 26.68
CA THR A 47 -4.10 -12.08 27.01
C THR A 47 -2.72 -12.69 27.22
N SER A 48 -1.73 -12.29 26.41
CA SER A 48 -0.34 -12.73 26.55
C SER A 48 0.32 -12.20 27.84
N LEU A 49 0.00 -10.97 28.24
CA LEU A 49 0.44 -10.40 29.51
C LEU A 49 -0.21 -11.10 30.71
N ALA A 50 -1.54 -11.31 30.66
CA ALA A 50 -2.31 -11.93 31.74
C ALA A 50 -1.94 -13.41 31.98
N SER A 51 -1.69 -14.16 30.90
CA SER A 51 -1.23 -15.56 30.96
C SER A 51 0.20 -15.71 31.49
N GLY A 52 0.92 -14.61 31.70
CA GLY A 52 2.31 -14.65 32.16
C GLY A 52 3.29 -15.14 31.09
N THR A 53 2.90 -15.11 29.81
CA THR A 53 3.72 -15.54 28.67
C THR A 53 5.09 -14.85 28.61
N PHE A 54 5.20 -13.64 29.19
CA PHE A 54 6.44 -12.87 29.28
C PHE A 54 7.20 -13.04 30.61
N ARG A 55 6.67 -13.76 31.62
CA ARG A 55 7.30 -13.86 32.95
C ARG A 55 8.71 -14.45 32.89
N GLY A 56 8.94 -15.45 32.03
CA GLY A 56 10.26 -16.08 31.83
C GLY A 56 11.32 -15.11 31.27
N LEU A 57 10.91 -14.13 30.46
CA LEU A 57 11.82 -13.11 29.92
C LEU A 57 12.31 -12.13 30.99
N PHE A 58 11.44 -11.76 31.94
CA PHE A 58 11.77 -10.83 33.00
C PHE A 58 12.55 -11.45 34.17
N HIS A 59 12.59 -12.79 34.27
CA HIS A 59 13.24 -13.51 35.37
C HIS A 59 14.50 -14.27 34.93
N ALA A 60 14.93 -14.13 33.67
CA ALA A 60 16.11 -14.80 33.15
C ALA A 60 17.39 -14.25 33.81
N LYS A 61 18.08 -15.09 34.59
CA LYS A 61 19.32 -14.73 35.29
C LYS A 61 20.59 -14.93 34.47
N THR A 62 20.50 -15.68 33.36
CA THR A 62 21.63 -15.96 32.46
C THR A 62 21.20 -15.79 31.00
N PHE A 63 22.18 -15.49 30.13
CA PHE A 63 21.92 -15.27 28.71
C PHE A 63 21.28 -16.49 28.01
N ASP A 64 21.71 -17.71 28.36
CA ASP A 64 21.12 -18.94 27.82
C ASP A 64 19.64 -19.11 28.22
N VAL A 65 19.31 -18.89 29.49
CA VAL A 65 17.91 -18.92 29.98
C VAL A 65 17.06 -17.82 29.34
N PHE A 66 17.66 -16.65 29.09
CA PHE A 66 17.01 -15.56 28.35
C PHE A 66 16.72 -15.98 26.91
N VAL A 67 17.68 -16.55 26.18
CA VAL A 67 17.51 -17.01 24.80
C VAL A 67 16.46 -18.13 24.70
N ARG A 68 16.47 -19.12 25.60
CA ARG A 68 15.45 -20.19 25.61
C ARG A 68 14.06 -19.67 25.94
N SER A 69 13.95 -18.72 26.89
CA SER A 69 12.68 -18.08 27.22
C SER A 69 12.17 -17.20 26.07
N LEU A 70 13.08 -16.47 25.41
CA LEU A 70 12.80 -15.70 24.20
C LEU A 70 12.26 -16.62 23.10
N LEU A 71 12.94 -17.71 22.78
CA LEU A 71 12.49 -18.67 21.76
C LEU A 71 11.16 -19.35 22.15
N GLY A 72 10.98 -19.69 23.42
CA GLY A 72 9.75 -20.28 23.95
C GLY A 72 8.54 -19.34 23.84
N THR A 73 8.74 -18.05 24.09
CA THR A 73 7.72 -17.00 23.94
C THR A 73 7.51 -16.59 22.48
N PHE A 74 8.57 -16.48 21.69
CA PHE A 74 8.50 -16.08 20.27
C PHE A 74 7.92 -17.15 19.36
N ARG A 75 7.99 -18.45 19.69
CA ARG A 75 7.44 -19.51 18.84
C ARG A 75 5.91 -19.42 18.67
N PRO A 76 5.09 -19.36 19.74
CA PRO A 76 3.64 -19.20 19.61
C PRO A 76 3.23 -17.79 19.16
N ILE A 77 3.92 -16.75 19.64
CA ILE A 77 3.64 -15.36 19.24
C ILE A 77 4.01 -15.13 17.78
N GLY A 78 5.17 -15.63 17.34
CA GLY A 78 5.65 -15.54 15.97
C GLY A 78 4.73 -16.24 14.98
N PHE A 79 4.23 -17.44 15.30
CA PHE A 79 3.21 -18.09 14.48
C PHE A 79 1.93 -17.25 14.38
N SER A 80 1.48 -16.68 15.49
CA SER A 80 0.29 -15.82 15.52
C SER A 80 0.47 -14.54 14.70
N ILE A 81 1.65 -13.90 14.80
CA ILE A 81 2.00 -12.71 14.01
C ILE A 81 2.01 -13.05 12.52
N VAL A 82 2.63 -14.16 12.12
CA VAL A 82 2.66 -14.61 10.72
C VAL A 82 1.23 -14.86 10.22
N LEU A 83 0.40 -15.55 11.00
CA LEU A 83 -0.99 -15.82 10.62
C LEU A 83 -1.80 -14.52 10.44
N VAL A 84 -1.73 -13.59 11.40
CA VAL A 84 -2.39 -12.28 11.33
C VAL A 84 -1.89 -11.49 10.12
N TYR A 85 -0.60 -11.55 9.84
CA TYR A 85 0.01 -10.88 8.70
C TYR A 85 -0.46 -11.46 7.36
N ILE A 86 -0.60 -12.78 7.25
CA ILE A 86 -1.15 -13.43 6.05
C ILE A 86 -2.62 -13.04 5.85
N VAL A 87 -3.43 -13.02 6.92
CA VAL A 87 -4.82 -12.54 6.88
C VAL A 87 -4.88 -11.08 6.42
N TYR A 88 -4.01 -10.23 6.94
CA TYR A 88 -3.88 -8.84 6.51
C TYR A 88 -3.54 -8.74 5.02
N LEU A 89 -2.58 -9.53 4.51
CA LEU A 89 -2.22 -9.53 3.09
C LEU A 89 -3.38 -10.00 2.20
N VAL A 90 -4.16 -10.98 2.64
CA VAL A 90 -5.38 -11.46 1.95
C VAL A 90 -6.41 -10.34 1.85
N LEU A 91 -6.82 -9.77 2.99
CA LEU A 91 -7.83 -8.72 3.04
C LEU A 91 -7.39 -7.47 2.28
N TRP A 92 -6.13 -7.07 2.42
CA TRP A 92 -5.58 -5.95 1.69
C TRP A 92 -5.58 -6.22 0.19
N SER A 93 -5.22 -7.43 -0.26
CA SER A 93 -5.26 -7.77 -1.69
C SER A 93 -6.67 -7.71 -2.25
N MET A 94 -7.67 -8.22 -1.52
CA MET A 94 -9.09 -8.13 -1.90
C MET A 94 -9.54 -6.67 -2.06
N ILE A 95 -9.26 -5.83 -1.07
CA ILE A 95 -9.63 -4.40 -1.11
C ILE A 95 -8.90 -3.69 -2.26
N GLU A 96 -7.63 -4.04 -2.51
CA GLU A 96 -6.81 -3.42 -3.55
C GLU A 96 -7.38 -3.65 -4.94
N VAL A 97 -7.63 -4.92 -5.33
CA VAL A 97 -8.14 -5.27 -6.66
C VAL A 97 -9.60 -4.87 -6.85
N GLY A 98 -10.42 -5.00 -5.81
CA GLY A 98 -11.81 -4.56 -5.84
C GLY A 98 -11.90 -3.04 -6.02
N SER A 99 -11.01 -2.28 -5.35
CA SER A 99 -10.91 -0.83 -5.52
C SER A 99 -10.53 -0.44 -6.94
N ILE A 100 -9.52 -1.08 -7.54
CA ILE A 100 -9.11 -0.77 -8.92
C ILE A 100 -10.24 -1.10 -9.91
N SER A 101 -10.97 -2.19 -9.68
CA SER A 101 -12.10 -2.57 -10.54
C SER A 101 -13.24 -1.56 -10.46
N LEU A 102 -13.55 -1.01 -9.27
CA LEU A 102 -14.52 0.08 -9.13
C LEU A 102 -14.06 1.35 -9.87
N ILE A 103 -12.76 1.67 -9.79
CA ILE A 103 -12.16 2.83 -10.47
C ILE A 103 -12.25 2.67 -11.98
N LYS A 104 -11.87 1.50 -12.51
CA LYS A 104 -11.99 1.15 -13.93
C LYS A 104 -13.41 1.36 -14.45
N THR A 105 -14.40 0.84 -13.73
CA THR A 105 -15.82 1.02 -14.08
C THR A 105 -16.24 2.49 -14.02
N ALA A 106 -15.81 3.24 -13.01
CA ALA A 106 -16.15 4.65 -12.85
C ALA A 106 -15.61 5.52 -14.00
N ILE A 107 -14.36 5.28 -14.41
CA ILE A 107 -13.71 6.01 -15.50
C ILE A 107 -14.39 5.73 -16.85
N GLN A 108 -14.98 4.55 -17.02
CA GLN A 108 -15.79 4.21 -18.20
C GLN A 108 -17.20 4.84 -18.19
N GLY A 109 -17.51 5.71 -17.22
CA GLY A 109 -18.83 6.34 -17.10
C GLY A 109 -19.93 5.39 -16.57
N ILE A 110 -19.56 4.21 -16.08
CA ILE A 110 -20.52 3.22 -15.55
C ILE A 110 -20.61 3.38 -14.04
N LYS A 111 -21.84 3.39 -13.49
CA LYS A 111 -22.06 3.48 -12.04
C LYS A 111 -21.41 2.28 -11.32
N PRO A 112 -20.39 2.49 -10.46
CA PRO A 112 -19.72 1.40 -9.76
C PRO A 112 -20.67 0.71 -8.77
N SER A 113 -20.51 -0.60 -8.60
CA SER A 113 -21.41 -1.42 -7.79
C SER A 113 -20.67 -2.57 -7.13
N LYS A 114 -21.32 -3.23 -6.15
CA LYS A 114 -20.78 -4.41 -5.46
C LYS A 114 -20.37 -5.52 -6.44
N LYS A 115 -21.08 -5.68 -7.56
CA LYS A 115 -20.76 -6.70 -8.57
C LYS A 115 -19.38 -6.44 -9.21
N HIS A 116 -19.07 -5.20 -9.52
CA HIS A 116 -17.77 -4.80 -10.07
C HIS A 116 -16.63 -5.02 -9.06
N PHE A 117 -16.86 -4.68 -7.78
CA PHE A 117 -15.89 -4.91 -6.70
C PHE A 117 -15.58 -6.40 -6.51
N ILE A 118 -16.61 -7.24 -6.40
CA ILE A 118 -16.46 -8.70 -6.21
C ILE A 118 -15.88 -9.37 -7.46
N GLY A 119 -16.27 -8.91 -8.66
CA GLY A 119 -15.70 -9.37 -9.92
C GLY A 119 -14.18 -9.19 -9.95
N GLY A 120 -13.70 -8.00 -9.55
CA GLY A 120 -12.27 -7.72 -9.39
C GLY A 120 -11.56 -8.67 -8.44
N ILE A 121 -12.16 -8.94 -7.28
CA ILE A 121 -11.61 -9.88 -6.29
C ILE A 121 -11.49 -11.28 -6.90
N ARG A 122 -12.56 -11.78 -7.50
CA ARG A 122 -12.60 -13.15 -8.03
C ARG A 122 -11.54 -13.40 -9.10
N VAL A 123 -11.29 -12.41 -9.96
CA VAL A 123 -10.35 -12.57 -11.08
C VAL A 123 -8.90 -12.29 -10.65
N TYR A 124 -8.66 -11.25 -9.85
CA TYR A 124 -7.31 -10.71 -9.66
C TYR A 124 -6.70 -10.93 -8.27
N MET A 125 -7.48 -11.34 -7.26
CA MET A 125 -6.97 -11.48 -5.89
C MET A 125 -5.77 -12.41 -5.81
N GLY A 126 -5.83 -13.58 -6.48
CA GLY A 126 -4.73 -14.55 -6.46
C GLY A 126 -3.43 -13.99 -7.01
N LYS A 127 -3.51 -13.28 -8.16
CA LYS A 127 -2.35 -12.66 -8.84
C LYS A 127 -1.71 -11.55 -8.00
N VAL A 128 -2.52 -10.71 -7.35
CA VAL A 128 -2.02 -9.63 -6.48
C VAL A 128 -1.51 -10.16 -5.14
N PHE A 129 -2.19 -11.14 -4.54
CA PHE A 129 -1.76 -11.75 -3.29
C PHE A 129 -0.41 -12.46 -3.45
N SER A 130 -0.23 -13.28 -4.49
CA SER A 130 1.06 -13.94 -4.78
C SER A 130 2.17 -12.92 -5.02
N GLY A 131 1.89 -11.83 -5.75
CA GLY A 131 2.85 -10.75 -5.96
C GLY A 131 3.28 -10.06 -4.68
N LYS A 132 2.33 -9.74 -3.81
CA LYS A 132 2.67 -9.20 -2.48
C LYS A 132 3.49 -10.19 -1.68
N LEU A 133 3.13 -11.47 -1.69
CA LEU A 133 3.88 -12.50 -0.96
C LEU A 133 5.32 -12.59 -1.46
N ILE A 134 5.54 -12.63 -2.78
CA ILE A 134 6.87 -12.65 -3.40
C ILE A 134 7.67 -11.40 -3.01
N ILE A 135 7.09 -10.20 -3.14
CA ILE A 135 7.77 -8.96 -2.79
C ILE A 135 8.17 -8.95 -1.31
N HIS A 136 7.27 -9.35 -0.41
CA HIS A 136 7.58 -9.38 1.02
C HIS A 136 8.61 -10.47 1.38
N LEU A 137 8.57 -11.63 0.73
CA LEU A 137 9.60 -12.67 0.89
C LEU A 137 10.96 -12.16 0.39
N LEU A 138 11.01 -11.47 -0.75
CA LEU A 138 12.23 -10.86 -1.26
C LEU A 138 12.77 -9.81 -0.29
N VAL A 139 11.91 -8.93 0.24
CA VAL A 139 12.29 -7.94 1.26
C VAL A 139 12.83 -8.64 2.52
N LEU A 140 12.17 -9.69 2.99
CA LEU A 140 12.60 -10.46 4.16
C LEU A 140 13.98 -11.10 3.95
N LEU A 141 14.18 -11.79 2.82
CA LEU A 141 15.45 -12.43 2.48
C LEU A 141 16.59 -11.43 2.26
N SER A 142 16.27 -10.26 1.72
CA SER A 142 17.25 -9.18 1.49
C SER A 142 17.41 -8.25 2.69
N THR A 143 16.66 -8.42 3.78
CA THR A 143 16.69 -7.53 4.95
C THR A 143 18.09 -7.31 5.51
N PRO A 144 18.98 -8.32 5.67
CA PRO A 144 20.34 -8.09 6.16
C PRO A 144 21.16 -7.17 5.24
N ILE A 145 21.00 -7.33 3.93
CA ILE A 145 21.67 -6.51 2.91
C ILE A 145 21.10 -5.08 2.95
N TRP A 146 19.78 -4.94 3.01
CA TRP A 146 19.10 -3.64 3.14
C TRP A 146 19.45 -2.92 4.43
N PHE A 147 19.66 -3.65 5.54
CA PHE A 147 20.07 -3.07 6.80
C PHE A 147 21.45 -2.43 6.69
N LEU A 148 22.43 -3.16 6.14
CA LEU A 148 23.79 -2.65 5.97
C LEU A 148 23.84 -1.50 4.96
N ALA A 149 23.18 -1.66 3.81
CA ALA A 149 23.08 -0.62 2.79
C ALA A 149 22.33 0.62 3.31
N GLY A 150 21.26 0.41 4.07
CA GLY A 150 20.48 1.46 4.70
C GLY A 150 21.26 2.22 5.76
N LEU A 151 22.07 1.54 6.58
CA LEU A 151 22.96 2.16 7.55
C LEU A 151 24.01 3.05 6.87
N LEU A 152 24.65 2.52 5.82
CA LEU A 152 25.62 3.29 5.02
C LEU A 152 24.97 4.49 4.35
N TYR A 153 23.81 4.30 3.71
CA TYR A 153 23.04 5.38 3.09
C TYR A 153 22.60 6.42 4.12
N PHE A 154 22.20 5.98 5.31
CA PHE A 154 21.79 6.87 6.38
C PHE A 154 22.93 7.78 6.82
N ILE A 155 24.13 7.22 7.03
CA ILE A 155 25.31 7.97 7.46
C ILE A 155 25.83 8.89 6.34
N LEU A 156 25.91 8.37 5.11
CA LEU A 156 26.56 9.07 3.99
C LEU A 156 25.65 10.08 3.29
N ILE A 157 24.34 9.87 3.31
CA ILE A 157 23.38 10.64 2.51
C ILE A 157 22.26 11.18 3.39
N ALA A 158 21.58 10.35 4.19
CA ALA A 158 20.42 10.83 4.95
C ALA A 158 20.78 11.87 6.02
N ILE A 159 21.80 11.66 6.85
CA ILE A 159 22.22 12.64 7.86
C ILE A 159 22.67 13.96 7.19
N PRO A 160 23.59 13.95 6.20
CA PRO A 160 24.00 15.19 5.54
C PRO A 160 22.87 15.92 4.82
N THR A 161 21.86 15.19 4.34
CA THR A 161 20.69 15.76 3.66
C THR A 161 19.52 16.03 4.62
N GLY A 162 19.68 15.92 5.94
CA GLY A 162 18.59 16.14 6.89
C GLY A 162 17.38 15.20 6.72
N GLY A 163 17.60 13.99 6.21
CA GLY A 163 16.57 12.96 5.97
C GLY A 163 15.96 12.98 4.57
N TRP A 164 16.24 14.00 3.75
CA TRP A 164 15.68 14.13 2.39
C TRP A 164 16.12 13.02 1.44
N GLY A 165 17.34 12.51 1.58
CA GLY A 165 17.80 11.35 0.80
C GLY A 165 16.91 10.12 1.02
N SER A 166 16.60 9.80 2.27
CA SER A 166 15.75 8.63 2.59
C SER A 166 14.35 8.76 2.00
N LEU A 167 13.78 9.97 2.04
CA LEU A 167 12.49 10.27 1.42
C LEU A 167 12.55 10.13 -0.10
N PHE A 168 13.61 10.64 -0.73
CA PHE A 168 13.81 10.52 -2.18
C PHE A 168 13.89 9.05 -2.59
N LEU A 169 14.70 8.24 -1.89
CA LEU A 169 14.85 6.81 -2.20
C LEU A 169 13.53 6.05 -2.01
N ALA A 170 12.81 6.29 -0.91
CA ALA A 170 11.50 5.68 -0.66
C ALA A 170 10.48 6.05 -1.75
N THR A 171 10.46 7.32 -2.16
CA THR A 171 9.59 7.81 -3.22
C THR A 171 9.94 7.18 -4.57
N PHE A 172 11.23 7.11 -4.88
CA PHE A 172 11.74 6.54 -6.13
C PHE A 172 11.41 5.05 -6.23
N LEU A 173 11.71 4.27 -5.19
CA LEU A 173 11.33 2.85 -5.14
C LEU A 173 9.81 2.67 -5.18
N GLY A 174 9.06 3.53 -4.49
CA GLY A 174 7.60 3.55 -4.54
C GLY A 174 7.07 3.79 -5.95
N ALA A 175 7.68 4.70 -6.70
CA ALA A 175 7.28 5.03 -8.07
C ALA A 175 7.48 3.84 -9.02
N LEU A 176 8.59 3.09 -8.88
CA LEU A 176 8.87 1.90 -9.70
C LEU A 176 7.77 0.84 -9.62
N PHE A 177 7.16 0.69 -8.44
CA PHE A 177 6.12 -0.29 -8.16
C PHE A 177 4.75 0.37 -7.91
N LEU A 178 4.51 1.59 -8.39
CA LEU A 178 3.26 2.28 -8.06
C LEU A 178 2.05 1.67 -8.80
N THR A 179 2.25 1.24 -10.05
CA THR A 179 1.15 0.90 -10.97
C THR A 179 0.98 -0.60 -11.22
N TRP A 180 1.80 -1.48 -10.62
CA TRP A 180 1.78 -2.91 -10.95
C TRP A 180 0.45 -3.61 -10.69
N THR A 181 -0.28 -3.24 -9.63
CA THR A 181 -1.62 -3.80 -9.38
C THR A 181 -2.65 -3.27 -10.37
N THR A 182 -2.51 -2.01 -10.79
CA THR A 182 -3.31 -1.42 -11.87
C THR A 182 -3.07 -2.17 -13.17
N ALA A 183 -1.81 -2.46 -13.52
CA ALA A 183 -1.45 -3.21 -14.71
C ALA A 183 -2.08 -4.61 -14.74
N ILE A 184 -2.10 -5.30 -13.59
CA ILE A 184 -2.75 -6.61 -13.46
C ILE A 184 -4.25 -6.52 -13.76
N VAL A 185 -4.93 -5.51 -13.24
CA VAL A 185 -6.40 -5.38 -13.36
C VAL A 185 -6.82 -4.78 -14.70
N GLU A 186 -6.05 -3.84 -15.24
CA GLU A 186 -6.41 -3.16 -16.49
C GLU A 186 -6.12 -4.03 -17.72
N ASP A 187 -4.95 -4.67 -17.74
CA ASP A 187 -4.45 -5.44 -18.89
C ASP A 187 -4.54 -6.97 -18.69
N ASP A 188 -5.21 -7.42 -17.64
CA ASP A 188 -5.35 -8.84 -17.24
C ASP A 188 -4.02 -9.61 -17.11
N LEU A 189 -2.96 -8.91 -16.73
CA LEU A 189 -1.62 -9.47 -16.66
C LEU A 189 -1.44 -10.44 -15.49
N GLY A 190 -0.46 -11.34 -15.61
CA GLY A 190 0.09 -12.10 -14.49
C GLY A 190 0.89 -11.22 -13.52
N THR A 191 1.30 -11.81 -12.40
CA THR A 191 2.00 -11.09 -11.33
C THR A 191 3.31 -10.45 -11.81
N PHE A 192 4.17 -11.22 -12.47
CA PHE A 192 5.47 -10.75 -12.92
C PHE A 192 5.35 -9.79 -14.10
N GLU A 193 4.39 -10.04 -14.99
CA GLU A 193 4.06 -9.20 -16.13
C GLU A 193 3.55 -7.83 -15.67
N GLY A 194 2.70 -7.79 -14.65
CA GLY A 194 2.25 -6.53 -14.04
C GLY A 194 3.38 -5.73 -13.40
N ILE A 195 4.31 -6.40 -12.72
CA ILE A 195 5.52 -5.75 -12.17
C ILE A 195 6.39 -5.21 -13.31
N LYS A 196 6.65 -6.00 -14.35
CA LYS A 196 7.41 -5.56 -15.53
C LYS A 196 6.74 -4.37 -16.22
N ALA A 197 5.41 -4.37 -16.35
CA ALA A 197 4.66 -3.27 -16.92
C ALA A 197 4.82 -1.98 -16.10
N SER A 198 4.74 -2.08 -14.76
CA SER A 198 5.00 -0.95 -13.86
C SER A 198 6.43 -0.41 -14.01
N LEU A 199 7.43 -1.28 -14.05
CA LEU A 199 8.84 -0.90 -14.21
C LEU A 199 9.09 -0.24 -15.57
N ARG A 200 8.48 -0.77 -16.63
CA ARG A 200 8.58 -0.19 -17.98
C ARG A 200 7.92 1.19 -18.05
N LEU A 201 6.74 1.34 -17.44
CA LEU A 201 6.06 2.63 -17.33
C LEU A 201 6.93 3.63 -16.58
N ALA A 202 7.47 3.26 -15.42
CA ALA A 202 8.34 4.11 -14.62
C ALA A 202 9.65 4.46 -15.36
N LYS A 203 10.24 3.52 -16.11
CA LYS A 203 11.42 3.78 -16.94
C LYS A 203 11.16 4.85 -18.00
N ASN A 204 10.01 4.78 -18.67
CA ASN A 204 9.68 5.67 -19.80
C ASN A 204 9.05 7.00 -19.34
N HIS A 205 8.33 6.98 -18.22
CA HIS A 205 7.52 8.08 -17.70
C HIS A 205 7.71 8.25 -16.19
N MET A 206 8.97 8.34 -15.75
CA MET A 206 9.30 8.43 -14.32
C MET A 206 8.69 9.69 -13.67
N GLN A 207 8.71 10.85 -14.36
CA GLN A 207 8.31 12.12 -13.73
C GLN A 207 6.88 12.10 -13.16
N PRO A 208 5.82 11.73 -13.93
CA PRO A 208 4.47 11.72 -13.39
C PRO A 208 4.28 10.68 -12.28
N VAL A 209 4.84 9.48 -12.43
CA VAL A 209 4.71 8.40 -11.44
C VAL A 209 5.47 8.75 -10.14
N PHE A 210 6.63 9.38 -10.27
CA PHE A 210 7.41 9.90 -9.14
C PHE A 210 6.65 10.98 -8.39
N LEU A 211 6.05 11.95 -9.09
CA LEU A 211 5.29 13.02 -8.45
C LEU A 211 4.05 12.49 -7.72
N ILE A 212 3.32 11.53 -8.29
CA ILE A 212 2.20 10.88 -7.61
C ILE A 212 2.67 10.11 -6.37
N SER A 213 3.78 9.37 -6.47
CA SER A 213 4.41 8.69 -5.33
C SER A 213 4.79 9.69 -4.24
N LEU A 214 5.42 10.81 -4.62
CA LEU A 214 5.86 11.88 -3.72
C LEU A 214 4.67 12.50 -2.99
N LEU A 215 3.62 12.88 -3.73
CA LEU A 215 2.37 13.40 -3.17
C LEU A 215 1.70 12.40 -2.23
N SER A 216 1.74 11.11 -2.58
CA SER A 216 1.26 10.05 -1.70
C SER A 216 2.03 10.03 -0.38
N PHE A 217 3.37 10.05 -0.41
CA PHE A 217 4.17 10.09 0.80
C PHE A 217 3.93 11.36 1.64
N PHE A 218 3.94 12.53 1.01
CA PHE A 218 3.77 13.80 1.70
C PHE A 218 2.37 13.98 2.27
N LEU A 219 1.34 13.88 1.45
CA LEU A 219 -0.02 14.19 1.91
C LEU A 219 -0.44 13.20 2.98
N ILE A 220 -0.25 11.90 2.76
CA ILE A 220 -0.65 10.86 3.71
C ILE A 220 0.15 10.96 5.02
N GLY A 221 1.46 11.25 4.92
CA GLY A 221 2.32 11.44 6.09
C GLY A 221 1.95 12.69 6.90
N TYR A 222 1.74 13.82 6.23
CA TYR A 222 1.40 15.09 6.88
C TYR A 222 -0.01 15.09 7.50
N PHE A 223 -1.03 14.50 6.86
CA PHE A 223 -2.37 14.41 7.47
C PHE A 223 -2.37 13.59 8.77
N SER A 224 -1.45 12.64 8.91
CA SER A 224 -1.32 11.83 10.13
C SER A 224 -0.59 12.59 11.26
N MET A 225 0.31 13.52 10.93
CA MET A 225 1.09 14.31 11.91
C MET A 225 0.39 15.59 12.36
N ILE A 226 -0.24 16.34 11.45
CA ILE A 226 -0.86 17.65 11.75
C ILE A 226 -2.01 17.52 12.75
N LEU A 227 -2.67 16.36 12.77
CA LEU A 227 -3.97 16.25 13.38
C LEU A 227 -3.93 15.86 14.87
N GLY A 228 -2.86 15.32 15.46
CA GLY A 228 -2.79 15.19 16.94
C GLY A 228 -3.80 14.20 17.58
N PRO A 229 -3.95 14.14 18.92
CA PRO A 229 -4.35 12.93 19.65
C PRO A 229 -5.78 12.43 19.36
N MET A 230 -5.89 11.09 19.26
CA MET A 230 -7.04 10.17 19.10
C MET A 230 -8.35 10.63 18.43
N VAL A 231 -8.97 11.76 18.78
CA VAL A 231 -10.19 12.25 18.10
C VAL A 231 -9.87 12.69 16.67
N PHE A 232 -8.72 13.31 16.50
CA PHE A 232 -8.22 13.72 15.20
C PHE A 232 -7.57 12.59 14.39
N PHE A 233 -7.29 11.44 15.03
CA PHE A 233 -6.81 10.24 14.34
C PHE A 233 -7.85 9.75 13.32
N PHE A 234 -9.13 9.70 13.69
CA PHE A 234 -10.19 9.29 12.76
C PHE A 234 -10.41 10.29 11.63
N ALA A 235 -10.38 11.60 11.91
CA ALA A 235 -10.53 12.64 10.89
C ALA A 235 -9.34 12.66 9.92
N GLY A 236 -8.11 12.58 10.42
CA GLY A 236 -6.90 12.54 9.60
C GLY A 236 -6.79 11.27 8.78
N TRP A 237 -7.23 10.15 9.34
CA TRP A 237 -7.23 8.87 8.63
C TRP A 237 -8.33 8.80 7.56
N PHE A 238 -9.50 9.40 7.82
CA PHE A 238 -10.57 9.56 6.82
C PHE A 238 -10.15 10.48 5.67
N LEU A 239 -9.61 11.68 5.98
CA LEU A 239 -9.08 12.61 4.98
C LEU A 239 -7.93 11.99 4.18
N GLY A 240 -6.99 11.32 4.86
CA GLY A 240 -5.94 10.55 4.22
C GLY A 240 -6.50 9.42 3.33
N GLY A 241 -7.60 8.80 3.72
CA GLY A 241 -8.33 7.82 2.92
C GLY A 241 -8.93 8.41 1.65
N ILE A 242 -9.57 9.58 1.74
CA ILE A 242 -10.11 10.31 0.58
C ILE A 242 -8.98 10.64 -0.40
N ILE A 243 -7.89 11.20 0.09
CA ILE A 243 -6.75 11.61 -0.74
C ILE A 243 -6.07 10.41 -1.37
N ARG A 244 -5.97 9.28 -0.65
CA ARG A 244 -5.49 8.01 -1.22
C ARG A 244 -6.35 7.57 -2.40
N ILE A 245 -7.68 7.71 -2.34
CA ILE A 245 -8.55 7.38 -3.47
C ILE A 245 -8.32 8.32 -4.65
N LEU A 246 -8.24 9.63 -4.41
CA LEU A 246 -7.95 10.61 -5.46
C LEU A 246 -6.61 10.30 -6.15
N LEU A 247 -5.56 10.05 -5.38
CA LEU A 247 -4.25 9.67 -5.92
C LEU A 247 -4.28 8.33 -6.63
N LYS A 248 -5.10 7.37 -6.17
CA LYS A 248 -5.24 6.06 -6.80
C LYS A 248 -6.00 6.13 -8.13
N VAL A 249 -7.01 6.99 -8.25
CA VAL A 249 -7.69 7.27 -9.53
C VAL A 249 -6.72 7.99 -10.48
N ALA A 250 -5.96 8.97 -10.01
CA ALA A 250 -4.92 9.62 -10.81
C ALA A 250 -3.86 8.62 -11.28
N THR A 251 -3.38 7.75 -10.38
CA THR A 251 -2.45 6.65 -10.71
C THR A 251 -3.01 5.73 -11.79
N TYR A 252 -4.31 5.42 -11.73
CA TYR A 252 -4.97 4.61 -12.74
C TYR A 252 -5.01 5.33 -14.10
N LEU A 253 -5.43 6.60 -14.12
CA LEU A 253 -5.49 7.40 -15.35
C LEU A 253 -4.11 7.56 -15.99
N THR A 254 -3.09 7.87 -15.18
CA THR A 254 -1.71 7.96 -15.63
C THR A 254 -1.21 6.61 -16.17
N TYR A 255 -1.57 5.49 -15.54
CA TYR A 255 -1.26 4.17 -16.09
C TYR A 255 -1.90 3.97 -17.46
N VAL A 256 -3.21 4.19 -17.58
CA VAL A 256 -3.93 4.01 -18.86
C VAL A 256 -3.30 4.89 -19.94
N ARG A 257 -3.10 6.18 -19.68
CA ARG A 257 -2.55 7.14 -20.65
C ARG A 257 -1.18 6.74 -21.20
N TYR A 258 -0.31 6.24 -20.35
CA TYR A 258 1.10 5.98 -20.70
C TYR A 258 1.43 4.50 -20.92
N SER A 259 0.49 3.59 -20.64
CA SER A 259 0.65 2.18 -20.95
C SER A 259 0.59 1.94 -22.45
N ASP A 260 1.35 0.95 -22.93
CA ASP A 260 1.35 0.58 -24.36
C ASP A 260 -0.03 0.10 -24.85
N GLY A 261 -0.90 -0.38 -23.94
CA GLY A 261 -2.30 -0.73 -24.23
C GLY A 261 -3.25 0.46 -24.31
N GLY A 262 -2.87 1.62 -23.77
CA GLY A 262 -3.66 2.86 -23.78
C GLY A 262 -3.46 3.73 -25.01
N LYS A 263 -2.44 3.48 -25.84
CA LYS A 263 -2.28 4.16 -27.14
C LYS A 263 -3.48 3.96 -28.09
N ASN A 264 -4.33 2.97 -27.82
CA ASN A 264 -5.54 2.68 -28.59
C ASN A 264 -6.85 2.98 -27.83
N LYS A 265 -6.79 3.50 -26.60
CA LYS A 265 -7.99 3.87 -25.82
C LYS A 265 -8.00 5.38 -25.66
N GLU A 266 -8.71 6.08 -26.55
CA GLU A 266 -9.02 7.49 -26.32
C GLU A 266 -9.70 7.61 -24.95
N ILE A 267 -9.04 8.32 -24.04
CA ILE A 267 -9.69 8.80 -22.83
C ILE A 267 -10.69 9.83 -23.33
N ILE A 268 -11.97 9.48 -23.37
CA ILE A 268 -13.04 10.42 -23.71
C ILE A 268 -13.06 11.47 -22.60
N LEU A 269 -12.40 12.59 -22.86
CA LEU A 269 -12.45 13.79 -22.06
C LEU A 269 -13.54 14.66 -22.69
N ASP A 270 -14.75 14.56 -22.17
CA ASP A 270 -15.80 15.56 -22.41
C ASP A 270 -15.59 16.79 -21.50
#